data_AF-A0A927C4G9-F1
#
_entry.id   AF-A0A927C4G9-F1
#
_cell.length_a   1.000
_cell.length_b   1.000
_cell.length_c   1.000
_cell.angle_alpha   90.00
_cell.angle_beta   90.00
_cell.angle_gamma   90.00
#
_symmetry.space_group_name_H-M   'P 1'
#
loop_
_entity.id
_entity.type
_entity.pdbx_description
1 polymer ?
#
loop_
_entity_poly.entity_id
_entity_poly.type
_entity_poly.pdbx_seq_one_letter_code
_entity_poly.pdbx_strand_id
1 'polypeptide(L)'
;MTNTKSRILLLGATGKTGQLILEQLIAKQARPVLVGRNPETLKALAERYGNLDIAIADAQDPDSLRAIIRAGDVLVSTVGPFETLGKIPLAVAVEQGAHYLDTSGEPDFTDYVYETYEQQLEGSSQVIITSCGFDFVPGQVVAGELLAQYGEKVDTLNVIYSTADGRFANLTTGTLNTFAKAITEQGTFYNNGEFYKGYFGAKSYPIRGSAVILEKFAKVSLTFCFLLKISKIRF
;
A
#
# COMPACT_ATOMS: atom_id res chain seq x y z
N MET A 1 19.79 25.55 -4.74
CA MET A 1 19.08 24.26 -4.68
C MET A 1 18.08 24.27 -5.82
N THR A 2 18.31 23.49 -6.88
CA THR A 2 17.41 23.40 -8.02
C THR A 2 16.10 22.78 -7.54
N ASN A 3 15.03 23.56 -7.55
CA ASN A 3 13.68 23.12 -7.21
C ASN A 3 13.17 22.18 -8.30
N THR A 4 13.64 20.92 -8.28
CA THR A 4 13.08 19.85 -9.10
C THR A 4 11.71 19.53 -8.54
N LYS A 5 10.68 19.96 -9.27
CA LYS A 5 9.28 19.71 -8.96
C LYS A 5 9.07 18.21 -8.73
N SER A 6 8.57 17.82 -7.55
CA SER A 6 8.17 16.44 -7.24
C SER A 6 7.22 15.89 -8.32
N ARG A 7 7.49 14.67 -8.79
CA ARG A 7 6.67 13.99 -9.81
C ARG A 7 5.95 12.80 -9.20
N ILE A 8 4.83 12.42 -9.81
CA ILE A 8 4.16 11.15 -9.54
C ILE A 8 4.64 10.17 -10.61
N LEU A 9 5.30 9.09 -10.21
CA LEU A 9 5.75 8.02 -11.09
C LEU A 9 4.77 6.85 -10.93
N LEU A 10 4.01 6.52 -11.98
CA LEU A 10 3.03 5.43 -11.94
C LEU A 10 3.65 4.17 -12.57
N LEU A 11 4.21 3.30 -11.73
CA LEU A 11 4.82 2.04 -12.13
C LEU A 11 3.73 0.97 -12.31
N GLY A 12 3.63 0.44 -13.53
CA GLY A 12 2.56 -0.47 -13.93
C GLY A 12 1.37 0.23 -14.59
N ALA A 13 1.58 1.42 -15.17
CA ALA A 13 0.54 2.25 -15.79
C ALA A 13 -0.32 1.53 -16.84
N THR A 14 0.19 0.50 -17.51
CA THR A 14 -0.54 -0.26 -18.53
C THR A 14 -1.46 -1.33 -17.94
N GLY A 15 -1.29 -1.71 -16.67
CA GLY A 15 -2.13 -2.69 -15.98
C GLY A 15 -3.51 -2.13 -15.61
N LYS A 16 -4.46 -3.01 -15.29
CA LYS A 16 -5.84 -2.61 -14.98
C LYS A 16 -5.92 -1.61 -13.80
N THR A 17 -5.28 -1.91 -12.68
CA THR A 17 -5.24 -1.01 -11.51
C THR A 17 -4.50 0.30 -11.84
N GLY A 18 -3.38 0.21 -12.56
CA GLY A 18 -2.64 1.38 -13.03
C GLY A 18 -3.51 2.32 -13.87
N GLN A 19 -4.29 1.80 -14.81
CA GLN A 19 -5.19 2.60 -15.63
C GLN A 19 -6.32 3.26 -14.80
N LEU A 20 -6.89 2.56 -13.82
CA LEU A 20 -7.89 3.15 -12.92
C LEU A 20 -7.30 4.29 -12.08
N ILE A 21 -6.09 4.12 -11.56
CA ILE A 21 -5.37 5.18 -10.83
C ILE A 21 -5.05 6.34 -11.77
N LEU A 22 -4.61 6.06 -13.00
CA LEU A 22 -4.33 7.07 -14.01
C LEU A 22 -5.58 7.93 -14.30
N GLU A 23 -6.73 7.31 -14.51
CA GLU A 23 -8.00 8.02 -14.74
C GLU A 23 -8.33 8.98 -13.59
N GLN A 24 -8.16 8.54 -12.34
CA GLN A 24 -8.38 9.38 -11.17
C GLN A 24 -7.36 10.53 -11.06
N LEU A 25 -6.08 10.27 -11.33
CA LEU A 25 -5.04 11.29 -11.34
C LEU A 25 -5.34 12.38 -12.38
N ILE A 26 -5.74 11.97 -13.59
CA ILE A 26 -6.10 12.90 -14.67
C ILE A 26 -7.35 13.69 -14.33
N ALA A 27 -8.38 13.06 -13.74
CA ALA A 27 -9.57 13.75 -13.25
C ALA A 27 -9.24 14.80 -12.17
N LYS A 28 -8.16 14.59 -11.39
CA LYS A 28 -7.62 15.55 -10.42
C LYS A 28 -6.60 16.53 -11.02
N GLN A 29 -6.49 16.59 -12.34
CA GLN A 29 -5.55 17.45 -13.08
C GLN A 29 -4.07 17.19 -12.75
N ALA A 30 -3.76 16.02 -12.18
CA ALA A 30 -2.38 15.57 -12.03
C ALA A 30 -1.86 15.01 -13.36
N ARG A 31 -0.56 15.18 -13.61
CA ARG A 31 0.11 14.66 -14.80
C ARG A 31 1.23 13.70 -14.36
N PRO A 32 0.91 12.42 -14.11
CA PRO A 32 1.92 11.46 -13.73
C PRO A 32 2.86 11.14 -14.90
N VAL A 33 4.07 10.70 -14.58
CA VAL A 33 4.95 10.00 -15.52
C VAL A 33 4.52 8.54 -15.56
N LEU A 34 4.18 8.03 -16.74
CA LEU A 34 3.78 6.63 -16.91
C LEU A 34 5.03 5.76 -16.98
N VAL A 35 5.13 4.77 -16.08
CA VAL A 35 6.31 3.90 -15.97
C VAL A 35 5.96 2.45 -16.27
N GLY A 36 6.75 1.82 -17.13
CA GLY A 36 6.60 0.41 -17.51
C GLY A 36 7.68 -0.06 -18.48
N ARG A 37 7.55 -1.32 -18.93
CA ARG A 37 8.59 -2.02 -19.71
C ARG A 37 8.47 -1.85 -21.22
N ASN A 38 7.25 -1.63 -21.74
CA ASN A 38 6.97 -1.61 -23.17
C ASN A 38 6.79 -0.16 -23.65
N PRO A 39 7.76 0.42 -24.38
CA PRO A 39 7.70 1.81 -24.81
C PRO A 39 6.50 2.12 -25.70
N GLU A 40 6.17 1.22 -26.64
CA GLU A 40 5.07 1.42 -27.58
C GLU A 40 3.72 1.46 -26.87
N THR A 41 3.50 0.56 -25.92
CA THR A 41 2.25 0.52 -25.14
C THR A 41 2.12 1.75 -24.23
N LEU A 42 3.21 2.19 -23.61
CA LEU A 42 3.22 3.40 -22.80
C LEU A 42 2.97 4.65 -23.63
N LYS A 43 3.59 4.76 -24.80
CA LYS A 43 3.43 5.90 -25.70
C LYS A 43 1.97 6.02 -26.16
N ALA A 44 1.36 4.93 -26.63
CA ALA A 44 -0.04 4.91 -27.01
C ALA A 44 -0.98 5.31 -25.85
N LEU A 45 -0.68 4.84 -24.63
CA LEU A 45 -1.44 5.21 -23.43
C LEU A 45 -1.26 6.70 -23.08
N ALA A 46 -0.04 7.21 -23.15
CA ALA A 46 0.28 8.61 -22.88
C ALA A 46 -0.42 9.57 -23.84
N GLU A 47 -0.45 9.23 -25.14
CA GLU A 47 -1.15 9.99 -26.18
C GLU A 47 -2.67 10.06 -25.89
N ARG A 48 -3.28 8.93 -25.48
CA ARG A 48 -4.71 8.87 -25.11
C ARG A 48 -5.08 9.81 -23.96
N TYR A 49 -4.15 10.09 -23.05
CA TYR A 49 -4.35 10.94 -21.87
C TYR A 49 -3.69 12.33 -22.01
N GLY A 50 -3.48 12.79 -23.25
CA GLY A 50 -3.04 14.15 -23.53
C GLY A 50 -1.53 14.34 -23.44
N ASN A 51 -0.77 13.39 -24.01
CA ASN A 51 0.69 13.40 -24.11
C ASN A 51 1.39 13.52 -22.74
N LEU A 52 1.15 12.52 -21.89
CA LEU A 52 1.87 12.39 -20.62
C LEU A 52 3.33 12.01 -20.83
N ASP A 53 4.18 12.35 -19.86
CA ASP A 53 5.57 11.89 -19.87
C ASP A 53 5.61 10.38 -19.63
N ILE A 54 6.59 9.70 -20.23
CA ILE A 54 6.82 8.26 -20.03
C ILE A 54 8.24 8.02 -19.54
N ALA A 55 8.44 6.97 -18.77
CA ALA A 55 9.76 6.46 -18.43
C ALA A 55 9.79 4.93 -18.53
N ILE A 56 10.87 4.39 -19.09
CA ILE A 56 11.03 2.95 -19.25
C ILE A 56 11.80 2.41 -18.05
N ALA A 57 11.17 1.51 -17.31
CA ALA A 57 11.80 0.81 -16.19
C ALA A 57 11.13 -0.56 -15.98
N ASP A 58 11.90 -1.51 -15.46
CA ASP A 58 11.42 -2.82 -15.03
C ASP A 58 11.40 -2.88 -13.50
N ALA A 59 10.30 -3.36 -12.93
CA ALA A 59 10.17 -3.54 -11.48
C ALA A 59 11.22 -4.51 -10.92
N GLN A 60 11.77 -5.39 -11.75
CA GLN A 60 12.82 -6.35 -11.37
C GLN A 60 14.25 -5.84 -11.63
N ASP A 61 14.40 -4.69 -12.29
CA ASP A 61 15.71 -4.10 -12.59
C ASP A 61 15.92 -2.84 -11.73
N PRO A 62 16.67 -2.94 -10.63
CA PRO A 62 16.90 -1.82 -9.73
C PRO A 62 17.63 -0.66 -10.42
N ASP A 63 18.52 -0.93 -11.39
CA ASP A 63 19.28 0.13 -12.07
C ASP A 63 18.38 0.94 -12.99
N SER A 64 17.42 0.29 -13.66
CA SER A 64 16.40 0.98 -14.45
C SER A 64 15.54 1.93 -13.59
N LEU A 65 15.23 1.53 -12.35
CA LEU A 65 14.44 2.32 -11.41
C LEU A 65 15.26 3.48 -10.83
N ARG A 66 16.52 3.23 -10.43
CA ARG A 66 17.46 4.28 -9.98
C ARG A 66 17.68 5.33 -11.06
N ALA A 67 17.67 4.93 -12.33
CA ALA A 67 17.82 5.87 -13.43
C ALA A 67 16.68 6.90 -13.53
N ILE A 68 15.49 6.61 -12.97
CA ILE A 68 14.30 7.46 -13.14
C ILE A 68 13.77 8.09 -11.84
N ILE A 69 13.96 7.43 -10.68
CA ILE A 69 13.45 7.90 -9.37
C ILE A 69 14.40 8.94 -8.78
N ARG A 70 13.87 10.03 -8.25
CA ARG A 70 14.63 11.09 -7.57
C ARG A 70 14.04 11.40 -6.20
N ALA A 71 14.85 12.01 -5.33
CA ALA A 71 14.41 12.45 -4.02
C ALA A 71 13.18 13.36 -4.12
N GLY A 72 12.16 13.07 -3.29
CA GLY A 72 10.89 13.80 -3.28
C GLY A 72 9.91 13.43 -4.38
N ASP A 73 10.23 12.50 -5.31
CA ASP A 73 9.22 11.89 -6.17
C ASP A 73 8.25 11.01 -5.34
N VAL A 74 7.08 10.73 -5.90
CA VAL A 74 6.10 9.79 -5.36
C VAL A 74 6.00 8.60 -6.31
N LEU A 75 6.56 7.46 -5.93
CA LEU A 75 6.44 6.21 -6.68
C LEU A 75 5.15 5.49 -6.28
N VAL A 76 4.21 5.36 -7.22
CA VAL A 76 3.00 4.56 -7.08
C VAL A 76 3.19 3.25 -7.83
N SER A 77 3.34 2.14 -7.11
CA SER A 77 3.50 0.81 -7.69
C SER A 77 2.18 0.06 -7.75
N THR A 78 1.82 -0.39 -8.96
CA THR A 78 0.69 -1.29 -9.19
C THR A 78 1.16 -2.63 -9.79
N VAL A 79 2.43 -2.97 -9.60
CA VAL A 79 3.06 -4.16 -10.18
C VAL A 79 3.12 -5.27 -9.14
N GLY A 80 2.09 -6.12 -9.14
CA GLY A 80 2.04 -7.34 -8.33
C GLY A 80 2.33 -8.62 -9.14
N PRO A 81 2.55 -9.77 -8.48
CA PRO A 81 2.45 -9.99 -7.02
C PRO A 81 3.55 -9.27 -6.22
N PHE A 82 3.19 -8.63 -5.10
CA PHE A 82 4.13 -7.72 -4.41
C PHE A 82 5.24 -8.44 -3.64
N GLU A 83 5.01 -9.69 -3.25
CA GLU A 83 6.04 -10.50 -2.60
C GLU A 83 7.27 -10.73 -3.47
N THR A 84 7.07 -10.78 -4.80
CA THR A 84 8.14 -11.00 -5.78
C THR A 84 8.55 -9.71 -6.48
N LEU A 85 7.60 -8.81 -6.78
CA LEU A 85 7.84 -7.62 -7.59
C LEU A 85 7.84 -6.30 -6.79
N GLY A 86 7.39 -6.31 -5.53
CA GLY A 86 7.23 -5.11 -4.71
C GLY A 86 8.51 -4.67 -4.01
N LYS A 87 9.40 -5.62 -3.66
CA LYS A 87 10.58 -5.34 -2.81
C LYS A 87 11.60 -4.42 -3.49
N ILE A 88 11.88 -4.64 -4.78
CA ILE A 88 12.86 -3.86 -5.53
C ILE A 88 12.40 -2.40 -5.72
N PRO A 89 11.18 -2.11 -6.21
CA PRO A 89 10.67 -0.74 -6.31
C PRO A 89 10.64 0.00 -4.98
N LEU A 90 10.22 -0.68 -3.90
CA LEU A 90 10.23 -0.12 -2.55
C LEU A 90 11.65 0.24 -2.10
N ALA A 91 12.59 -0.70 -2.20
CA ALA A 91 13.97 -0.50 -1.79
C ALA A 91 14.62 0.69 -2.54
N VAL A 92 14.41 0.76 -3.86
CA VAL A 92 14.96 1.86 -4.67
C VAL A 92 14.29 3.19 -4.32
N ALA A 93 12.98 3.23 -4.07
CA ALA A 93 12.31 4.45 -3.63
C ALA A 93 12.90 4.96 -2.31
N VAL A 94 13.08 4.08 -1.33
CA VAL A 94 13.70 4.42 -0.04
C VAL A 94 15.14 4.90 -0.21
N GLU A 95 15.94 4.18 -1.00
CA GLU A 95 17.34 4.52 -1.32
C GLU A 95 17.45 5.92 -1.95
N GLN A 96 16.56 6.25 -2.88
CA GLN A 96 16.56 7.52 -3.61
C GLN A 96 15.91 8.67 -2.85
N GLY A 97 15.34 8.43 -1.66
CA GLY A 97 14.64 9.46 -0.89
C GLY A 97 13.26 9.83 -1.46
N ALA A 98 12.61 8.91 -2.16
CA ALA A 98 11.27 9.09 -2.73
C ALA A 98 10.19 8.58 -1.77
N HIS A 99 8.98 9.12 -1.90
CA HIS A 99 7.78 8.55 -1.28
C HIS A 99 7.34 7.31 -2.07
N TYR A 100 6.68 6.38 -1.39
CA TYR A 100 6.24 5.12 -1.97
C TYR A 100 4.80 4.80 -1.59
N LEU A 101 4.00 4.43 -2.58
CA LEU A 101 2.66 3.92 -2.39
C LEU A 101 2.47 2.64 -3.22
N ASP A 102 1.73 1.67 -2.70
CA ASP A 102 1.31 0.50 -3.46
C ASP A 102 -0.12 0.06 -3.17
N THR A 103 -0.60 -0.94 -3.90
CA THR A 103 -1.92 -1.55 -3.73
C THR A 103 -1.82 -3.03 -3.31
N SER A 104 -0.79 -3.40 -2.55
CA SER A 104 -0.55 -4.79 -2.14
C SER A 104 -1.72 -5.32 -1.31
N GLY A 105 -2.13 -6.55 -1.61
CA GLY A 105 -3.09 -7.31 -0.82
C GLY A 105 -2.42 -8.42 -0.01
N GLU A 106 -1.08 -8.48 -0.03
CA GLU A 106 -0.28 -9.58 0.47
C GLU A 106 0.22 -9.29 1.90
N PRO A 107 -0.24 -10.04 2.93
CA PRO A 107 0.17 -9.79 4.31
C PRO A 107 1.67 -9.91 4.52
N ASP A 108 2.31 -10.93 3.92
CA ASP A 108 3.75 -11.14 4.08
C ASP A 108 4.58 -9.98 3.52
N PHE A 109 4.13 -9.37 2.42
CA PHE A 109 4.78 -8.19 1.87
C PHE A 109 4.58 -6.99 2.78
N THR A 110 3.36 -6.82 3.30
CA THR A 110 3.02 -5.78 4.27
C THR A 110 3.92 -5.86 5.51
N ASP A 111 4.00 -7.02 6.16
CA ASP A 111 4.86 -7.28 7.31
C ASP A 111 6.33 -6.97 6.98
N TYR A 112 6.81 -7.43 5.82
CA TYR A 112 8.16 -7.13 5.34
C TYR A 112 8.44 -5.62 5.24
N VAL A 113 7.50 -4.82 4.70
CA VAL A 113 7.69 -3.36 4.60
C VAL A 113 7.92 -2.74 5.98
N TYR A 114 7.13 -3.14 6.98
CA TYR A 114 7.22 -2.57 8.32
C TYR A 114 8.46 -3.02 9.06
N GLU A 115 8.71 -4.32 9.12
CA GLU A 115 9.86 -4.88 9.82
C GLU A 115 11.19 -4.38 9.26
N THR A 116 11.24 -4.12 7.94
CA THR A 116 12.47 -3.69 7.27
C THR A 116 12.71 -2.19 7.40
N TYR A 117 11.68 -1.36 7.19
CA TYR A 117 11.87 0.08 6.95
C TYR A 117 11.43 0.99 8.10
N GLU A 118 10.70 0.50 9.11
CA GLU A 118 10.19 1.34 10.21
C GLU A 118 11.33 2.11 10.91
N GLN A 119 12.36 1.39 11.35
CA GLN A 119 13.50 2.01 12.04
C GLN A 119 14.33 2.88 11.11
N GLN A 120 14.55 2.44 9.86
CA GLN A 120 15.34 3.19 8.88
C GLN A 120 14.73 4.55 8.54
N LEU A 121 13.40 4.63 8.51
CA LEU A 121 12.66 5.84 8.14
C LEU A 121 12.33 6.71 9.35
N GLU A 122 12.82 6.36 10.54
CA GLU A 122 12.56 7.14 11.73
C GLU A 122 13.17 8.56 11.62
N GLY A 123 12.29 9.56 11.45
CA GLY A 123 12.71 10.96 11.35
C GLY A 123 13.00 11.40 9.91
N SER A 124 12.87 10.48 8.95
CA SER A 124 12.81 10.79 7.53
C SER A 124 11.55 11.59 7.19
N SER A 125 11.63 12.43 6.15
CA SER A 125 10.46 13.07 5.54
C SER A 125 9.77 12.19 4.51
N GLN A 126 10.34 11.02 4.19
CA GLN A 126 9.74 10.06 3.27
C GLN A 126 8.45 9.47 3.86
N VAL A 127 7.51 9.15 2.98
CA VAL A 127 6.23 8.56 3.33
C VAL A 127 6.10 7.28 2.54
N ILE A 128 5.92 6.17 3.24
CA ILE A 128 5.78 4.83 2.68
C ILE A 128 4.41 4.29 3.12
N ILE A 129 3.53 4.01 2.16
CA ILE A 129 2.19 3.47 2.40
C ILE A 129 2.01 2.23 1.54
N THR A 130 1.99 1.07 2.17
CA THR A 130 1.63 -0.19 1.50
C THR A 130 0.14 -0.48 1.69
N SER A 131 -0.42 -1.34 0.85
CA SER A 131 -1.82 -1.75 0.88
C SER A 131 -2.82 -0.59 0.76
N CYS A 132 -2.53 0.40 -0.07
CA CYS A 132 -3.40 1.54 -0.34
C CYS A 132 -4.55 1.16 -1.29
N GLY A 133 -5.41 0.25 -0.85
CA GLY A 133 -6.55 -0.28 -1.60
C GLY A 133 -7.86 -0.29 -0.81
N PHE A 134 -8.94 -0.65 -1.50
CA PHE A 134 -10.28 -0.73 -0.90
C PHE A 134 -10.35 -1.72 0.26
N ASP A 135 -9.61 -2.81 0.20
CA ASP A 135 -9.65 -3.88 1.22
C ASP A 135 -8.97 -3.47 2.54
N PHE A 136 -8.40 -2.25 2.61
CA PHE A 136 -7.57 -1.78 3.71
C PHE A 136 -7.93 -0.36 4.15
N VAL A 137 -7.84 0.61 3.23
CA VAL A 137 -7.88 2.05 3.57
C VAL A 137 -9.21 2.49 4.21
N PRO A 138 -10.40 2.15 3.68
CA PRO A 138 -11.66 2.58 4.28
C PRO A 138 -11.84 2.07 5.71
N GLY A 139 -11.55 0.79 5.94
CA GLY A 139 -11.62 0.19 7.27
C GLY A 139 -10.63 0.80 8.23
N GLN A 140 -9.41 1.10 7.77
CA GLN A 140 -8.38 1.78 8.55
C GLN A 140 -8.77 3.19 8.97
N VAL A 141 -9.30 3.98 8.04
CA VAL A 141 -9.75 5.35 8.34
C VAL A 141 -10.87 5.32 9.36
N VAL A 142 -11.87 4.45 9.18
CA VAL A 142 -12.97 4.30 10.14
C VAL A 142 -12.46 3.83 11.50
N ALA A 143 -11.54 2.87 11.53
CA ALA A 143 -10.93 2.38 12.77
C ALA A 143 -10.18 3.50 13.50
N GLY A 144 -9.37 4.26 12.77
CA GLY A 144 -8.61 5.39 13.31
C GLY A 144 -9.50 6.46 13.92
N GLU A 145 -10.55 6.87 13.21
CA GLU A 145 -11.53 7.86 13.70
C GLU A 145 -12.26 7.38 14.95
N LEU A 146 -12.71 6.10 14.99
CA LEU A 146 -13.37 5.54 16.15
C LEU A 146 -12.44 5.47 17.37
N LEU A 147 -11.19 5.04 17.17
CA LEU A 147 -10.20 5.01 18.24
C LEU A 147 -9.83 6.41 18.73
N ALA A 148 -9.76 7.41 17.83
CA ALA A 148 -9.53 8.80 18.22
C ALA A 148 -10.68 9.37 19.05
N GLN A 149 -11.93 9.04 18.69
CA GLN A 149 -13.13 9.55 19.35
C GLN A 149 -13.41 8.86 20.70
N TYR A 150 -13.27 7.54 20.76
CA TYR A 150 -13.71 6.74 21.91
C TYR A 150 -12.53 6.23 22.76
N GLY A 151 -11.31 6.21 22.22
CA GLY A 151 -10.09 5.85 22.94
C GLY A 151 -10.21 4.49 23.62
N GLU A 152 -9.83 4.45 24.89
CA GLU A 152 -9.84 3.24 25.73
C GLU A 152 -11.23 2.66 25.99
N LYS A 153 -12.31 3.32 25.56
CA LYS A 153 -13.68 2.79 25.67
C LYS A 153 -14.03 1.76 24.59
N VAL A 154 -13.17 1.59 23.59
CA VAL A 154 -13.37 0.59 22.53
C VAL A 154 -12.85 -0.77 23.00
N ASP A 155 -13.77 -1.68 23.34
CA ASP A 155 -13.41 -3.06 23.71
C ASP A 155 -13.10 -3.95 22.49
N THR A 156 -13.78 -3.72 21.37
CA THR A 156 -13.62 -4.52 20.15
C THR A 156 -14.06 -3.71 18.94
N LEU A 157 -13.28 -3.81 17.86
CA LEU A 157 -13.63 -3.28 16.55
C LEU A 157 -13.59 -4.40 15.52
N ASN A 158 -14.67 -4.56 14.76
CA ASN A 158 -14.75 -5.49 13.65
C ASN A 158 -14.97 -4.69 12.36
N VAL A 159 -14.02 -4.80 11.43
CA VAL A 159 -14.13 -4.24 10.09
C VAL A 159 -14.46 -5.38 9.14
N ILE A 160 -15.60 -5.26 8.45
CA ILE A 160 -16.09 -6.29 7.54
C ILE A 160 -16.31 -5.66 6.16
N TYR A 161 -15.63 -6.21 5.16
CA TYR A 161 -15.85 -5.88 3.77
C TYR A 161 -16.82 -6.88 3.15
N SER A 162 -17.81 -6.36 2.41
CA SER A 162 -18.79 -7.18 1.69
C SER A 162 -19.01 -6.59 0.30
N THR A 163 -19.00 -7.44 -0.72
CA THR A 163 -19.38 -7.06 -2.08
C THR A 163 -20.89 -7.29 -2.24
N ALA A 164 -21.59 -6.29 -2.80
CA ALA A 164 -23.05 -6.23 -2.83
C ALA A 164 -23.74 -7.41 -3.55
N ASP A 165 -23.01 -8.12 -4.41
CA ASP A 165 -23.49 -9.21 -5.24
C ASP A 165 -22.97 -10.60 -4.81
N GLY A 166 -22.11 -10.69 -3.79
CA GLY A 166 -21.57 -11.96 -3.28
C GLY A 166 -20.80 -12.77 -4.32
N ARG A 167 -20.50 -12.17 -5.47
CA ARG A 167 -19.84 -12.82 -6.61
C ARG A 167 -18.38 -12.43 -6.60
N PHE A 168 -17.51 -13.42 -6.52
CA PHE A 168 -16.11 -13.31 -6.95
C PHE A 168 -15.97 -13.27 -8.49
N ALA A 169 -17.05 -12.98 -9.22
CA ALA A 169 -17.04 -12.89 -10.66
C ALA A 169 -16.32 -11.61 -11.07
N ASN A 170 -15.37 -11.72 -12.00
CA ASN A 170 -14.55 -10.61 -12.54
C ASN A 170 -13.38 -10.13 -11.66
N LEU A 171 -12.92 -10.95 -10.71
CA LEU A 171 -11.63 -10.70 -10.06
C LEU A 171 -10.51 -10.59 -11.10
N THR A 172 -9.58 -9.67 -10.88
CA THR A 172 -8.38 -9.57 -11.72
C THR A 172 -7.48 -10.79 -11.49
N THR A 173 -6.61 -11.12 -12.45
CA THR A 173 -5.60 -12.18 -12.25
C THR A 173 -4.77 -11.94 -10.99
N GLY A 174 -4.43 -10.67 -10.70
CA GLY A 174 -3.74 -10.30 -9.47
C GLY A 174 -4.57 -10.66 -8.24
N THR A 175 -5.83 -10.23 -8.19
CA THR A 175 -6.72 -10.52 -7.05
C THR A 175 -6.99 -12.02 -6.88
N LEU A 176 -7.10 -12.78 -7.96
CA LEU A 176 -7.25 -14.24 -7.90
C LEU A 176 -6.03 -14.91 -7.27
N ASN A 177 -4.82 -14.49 -7.65
CA ASN A 177 -3.59 -15.00 -7.07
C ASN A 177 -3.49 -14.67 -5.58
N THR A 178 -3.81 -13.43 -5.19
CA THR A 178 -3.86 -13.02 -3.77
C THR A 178 -4.88 -13.85 -2.99
N PHE A 179 -6.08 -14.03 -3.54
CA PHE A 179 -7.14 -14.80 -2.88
C PHE A 179 -6.78 -16.29 -2.74
N ALA A 180 -6.25 -16.90 -3.80
CA ALA A 180 -5.78 -18.28 -3.76
C ALA A 180 -4.71 -18.47 -2.67
N LYS A 181 -3.79 -17.51 -2.54
CA LYS A 181 -2.78 -17.52 -1.49
C LYS A 181 -3.39 -17.36 -0.09
N ALA A 182 -4.31 -16.41 0.09
CA ALA A 182 -4.95 -16.13 1.37
C ALA A 182 -5.69 -17.33 1.96
N ILE A 183 -6.28 -18.19 1.12
CA ILE A 183 -6.97 -19.41 1.58
C ILE A 183 -6.02 -20.58 1.85
N THR A 184 -4.81 -20.59 1.26
CA THR A 184 -3.84 -21.68 1.43
C THR A 184 -2.80 -21.41 2.51
N GLU A 185 -2.65 -20.16 2.95
CA GLU A 185 -1.58 -19.75 3.85
C GLU A 185 -2.10 -19.24 5.19
N GLN A 186 -1.19 -19.26 6.18
CA GLN A 186 -1.53 -18.80 7.52
C GLN A 186 -1.38 -17.29 7.62
N GLY A 187 -2.48 -16.60 7.86
CA GLY A 187 -2.48 -15.20 8.28
C GLY A 187 -2.16 -15.04 9.77
N THR A 188 -1.81 -13.82 10.16
CA THR A 188 -1.69 -13.43 11.58
C THR A 188 -3.02 -12.90 12.09
N PHE A 189 -3.51 -13.47 13.20
CA PHE A 189 -4.76 -13.10 13.85
C PHE A 189 -4.50 -12.69 15.29
N TYR A 190 -5.47 -11.99 15.89
CA TYR A 190 -5.42 -11.60 17.30
C TYR A 190 -6.63 -12.14 18.05
N ASN A 191 -6.40 -12.74 19.21
CA ASN A 191 -7.46 -13.23 20.08
C ASN A 191 -7.01 -13.18 21.55
N ASN A 192 -7.84 -12.62 22.44
CA ASN A 192 -7.64 -12.65 23.90
C ASN A 192 -6.25 -12.17 24.38
N GLY A 193 -5.70 -11.13 23.77
CA GLY A 193 -4.39 -10.61 24.19
C GLY A 193 -3.21 -11.09 23.33
N GLU A 194 -3.40 -12.14 22.53
CA GLU A 194 -2.31 -12.85 21.87
C GLU A 194 -2.44 -12.88 20.34
N PHE A 195 -1.28 -12.82 19.68
CA PHE A 195 -1.15 -13.08 18.26
C PHE A 195 -1.02 -14.57 18.00
N TYR A 196 -1.73 -15.07 17.00
CA TYR A 196 -1.63 -16.45 16.56
C TYR A 196 -1.66 -16.54 15.02
N LYS A 197 -1.06 -17.59 14.48
CA LYS A 197 -1.15 -17.91 13.06
C LYS A 197 -2.37 -18.79 12.81
N GLY A 198 -3.16 -18.49 11.79
CA GLY A 198 -4.39 -19.22 11.45
C GLY A 198 -4.71 -19.12 9.97
N TYR A 199 -5.67 -19.91 9.49
CA TYR A 199 -6.12 -19.84 8.09
C TYR A 199 -7.31 -18.90 7.92
N PHE A 200 -7.57 -18.47 6.68
CA PHE A 200 -8.77 -17.73 6.32
C PHE A 200 -10.03 -18.44 6.85
N GLY A 201 -10.85 -17.73 7.64
CA GLY A 201 -11.99 -18.28 8.36
C GLY A 201 -11.76 -18.56 9.85
N ALA A 202 -10.53 -18.37 10.37
CA ALA A 202 -10.27 -18.32 11.80
C ALA A 202 -11.03 -17.14 12.44
N LYS A 203 -11.75 -17.39 13.53
CA LYS A 203 -12.51 -16.36 14.26
C LYS A 203 -11.63 -15.65 15.30
N SER A 204 -11.64 -14.33 15.33
CA SER A 204 -11.00 -13.51 16.37
C SER A 204 -12.01 -13.07 17.45
N TYR A 205 -11.57 -12.98 18.71
CA TYR A 205 -12.35 -12.59 19.89
C TYR A 205 -11.50 -11.72 20.88
N PRO A 206 -12.08 -11.12 21.93
CA PRO A 206 -11.84 -9.72 22.34
C PRO A 206 -10.46 -9.39 22.92
N ILE A 207 -10.09 -8.11 22.83
CA ILE A 207 -8.93 -7.50 23.48
C ILE A 207 -9.38 -6.93 24.84
N ARG A 208 -8.77 -7.32 25.96
CA ARG A 208 -9.03 -6.73 27.28
C ARG A 208 -7.74 -6.18 27.89
N GLY A 209 -7.67 -4.87 28.14
CA GLY A 209 -6.71 -4.31 29.10
C GLY A 209 -5.94 -3.05 28.69
N SER A 210 -6.34 -1.93 29.31
CA SER A 210 -5.60 -0.74 29.80
C SER A 210 -4.20 -0.38 29.25
N ALA A 211 -4.13 0.83 28.68
CA ALA A 211 -3.05 1.84 28.66
C ALA A 211 -1.62 1.48 28.19
N VAL A 212 -1.10 0.28 28.45
CA VAL A 212 0.26 -0.13 28.02
C VAL A 212 0.30 -0.46 26.52
N ILE A 213 -0.87 -0.64 25.91
CA ILE A 213 -0.98 -1.06 24.52
C ILE A 213 -1.04 0.15 23.58
N LEU A 214 -1.13 1.42 23.99
CA LEU A 214 -1.23 2.54 23.03
C LEU A 214 0.05 2.76 22.18
N GLU A 215 1.25 2.47 22.71
CA GLU A 215 2.49 2.46 21.89
C GLU A 215 2.63 1.19 21.02
N LYS A 216 1.99 0.07 21.42
CA LYS A 216 1.98 -1.19 20.67
C LYS A 216 0.76 -1.35 19.75
N PHE A 217 -0.33 -0.61 19.91
CA PHE A 217 -1.51 -0.58 19.04
C PHE A 217 -1.21 0.16 17.75
N ALA A 218 -0.26 1.10 17.78
CA ALA A 218 0.37 1.62 16.56
C ALA A 218 1.17 0.54 15.80
N LYS A 219 1.49 -0.59 16.46
CA LYS A 219 2.30 -1.70 15.94
C LYS A 219 1.58 -3.03 15.82
N VAL A 220 0.33 -3.19 16.26
CA VAL A 220 -0.37 -4.46 16.02
C VAL A 220 -1.91 -4.40 16.04
N SER A 221 -2.48 -4.73 14.88
CA SER A 221 -3.77 -5.41 14.64
C SER A 221 -5.08 -4.62 14.50
N LEU A 222 -5.54 -4.57 13.25
CA LEU A 222 -6.82 -5.17 12.87
C LEU A 222 -6.62 -5.96 11.56
N THR A 223 -6.01 -7.14 11.66
CA THR A 223 -5.66 -8.09 10.57
C THR A 223 -4.83 -7.56 9.39
N PHE A 224 -4.76 -6.26 9.12
CA PHE A 224 -4.00 -5.69 8.00
C PHE A 224 -3.85 -4.16 8.15
N CYS A 225 -2.86 -3.70 8.92
CA CYS A 225 -2.48 -2.28 8.99
C CYS A 225 -0.99 -2.20 9.26
N PHE A 226 -0.30 -1.19 8.69
CA PHE A 226 0.28 -0.09 9.46
C PHE A 226 0.29 1.18 8.57
N LEU A 227 0.62 2.34 9.14
CA LEU A 227 0.78 3.61 8.43
C LEU A 227 2.01 4.29 9.06
N LEU A 228 3.03 4.63 8.29
CA LEU A 228 4.25 5.25 8.81
C LEU A 228 4.07 6.78 9.00
N LYS A 229 4.11 7.19 10.28
CA LYS A 229 4.47 8.51 10.87
C LYS A 229 3.72 9.77 10.38
N ILE A 230 2.83 10.31 11.22
CA ILE A 230 2.55 11.76 11.28
C ILE A 230 2.91 12.27 12.68
N SER A 231 3.91 13.14 12.71
CA SER A 231 4.32 13.97 13.84
C SER A 231 3.13 14.67 14.49
N LYS A 232 3.04 14.60 15.84
CA LYS A 232 2.23 15.45 16.73
C LYS A 232 1.22 16.36 16.02
N ILE A 233 0.02 15.84 15.74
CA ILE A 233 -1.14 16.71 15.59
C ILE A 233 -1.49 17.17 17.00
N ARG A 234 -1.00 18.35 17.38
CA ARG A 234 -1.64 19.13 18.44
C ARG A 234 -2.88 19.75 17.80
N PHE A 235 -4.05 19.46 18.35
CA PHE A 235 -5.18 20.37 18.23
C PHE A 235 -4.84 21.70 18.92
#